data_AF-A0A3S4HEE2-F1
#
_entry.id   AF-A0A3S4HEE2-F1
#
_cell.length_a   1.000
_cell.length_b   1.000
_cell.length_c   1.000
_cell.angle_alpha   90.00
_cell.angle_beta   90.00
_cell.angle_gamma   90.00
#
_symmetry.space_group_name_H-M   'P 1'
#
loop_
_entity.id
_entity.type
_entity.pdbx_description
1 polymer ?
#
loop_
_entity_poly.entity_id
_entity_poly.type
_entity_poly.pdbx_seq_one_letter_code
_entity_poly.pdbx_strand_id
1 'polypeptide(L)'
;MRAELNRLHTRFPADLTWEVKFDTTRFVAATIKEIGVSLALTLLAVVVVVSLFLQSWRATLIVVLAIPVSLIGTFAVLYLLGYSANTLSLFAIILALTMVVDDAIVVVENVETKMAEGWIACRPPPRRCGRSLGR
;
A
#
# COMPACT_ATOMS: atom_id res chain seq x y z
N MET A 1 11.69 28.51 -1.47
CA MET A 1 13.14 28.78 -1.34
C MET A 1 13.86 28.93 -2.69
N ARG A 2 13.89 27.92 -3.57
CA ARG A 2 14.55 28.01 -4.90
C ARG A 2 13.96 29.08 -5.83
N ALA A 3 12.65 29.27 -5.78
CA ALA A 3 11.96 30.32 -6.54
C ALA A 3 12.35 31.74 -6.10
N GLU A 4 12.68 31.94 -4.81
CA GLU A 4 13.11 33.23 -4.26
C GLU A 4 14.58 33.53 -4.58
N LEU A 5 15.43 32.50 -4.60
CA LEU A 5 16.83 32.57 -5.03
C LEU A 5 16.99 32.95 -6.51
N ASN A 6 16.07 32.50 -7.38
CA ASN A 6 16.06 32.89 -8.80
C ASN A 6 15.65 34.35 -9.02
N ARG A 7 14.82 34.92 -8.13
CA ARG A 7 14.41 36.34 -8.18
C ARG A 7 15.52 37.29 -7.73
N LEU A 8 16.42 36.83 -6.86
CA LEU A 8 17.48 37.65 -6.27
C LEU A 8 18.81 37.57 -7.02
N HIS A 9 18.96 36.64 -7.98
CA HIS A 9 20.15 36.51 -8.82
C HIS A 9 20.49 37.78 -9.63
N THR A 10 19.53 38.66 -9.87
CA THR A 10 19.75 39.92 -10.61
C THR A 10 20.50 40.98 -9.79
N ARG A 11 20.73 40.77 -8.48
CA ARG A 11 21.37 41.74 -7.58
C ARG A 11 22.71 41.28 -6.98
N PHE A 12 23.22 40.12 -7.36
CA PHE A 12 24.52 39.64 -6.83
C PHE A 12 25.69 40.15 -7.68
N PRO A 13 26.76 40.72 -7.08
CA PRO A 13 27.98 41.10 -7.78
C PRO A 13 28.70 39.88 -8.37
N ALA A 14 29.43 40.09 -9.46
CA ALA A 14 29.94 39.08 -10.40
C ALA A 14 31.03 38.12 -9.88
N ASP A 15 31.25 38.03 -8.56
CA ASP A 15 32.37 37.27 -7.98
C ASP A 15 31.98 36.43 -6.76
N LEU A 16 30.76 35.89 -6.78
CA LEU A 16 30.27 34.97 -5.74
C LEU A 16 29.97 33.60 -6.37
N THR A 17 30.98 32.73 -6.39
CA THR A 17 30.83 31.31 -6.73
C THR A 17 30.06 30.59 -5.63
N TRP A 18 28.73 30.57 -5.76
CA TRP A 18 27.86 29.76 -4.91
C TRP A 18 28.01 28.28 -5.25
N GLU A 19 28.96 27.62 -4.60
CA GLU A 19 29.02 26.16 -4.58
C GLU A 19 28.20 25.65 -3.38
N VAL A 20 26.95 25.23 -3.64
CA VAL A 20 26.08 24.61 -2.63
C VAL A 20 26.65 23.23 -2.28
N LYS A 21 27.65 23.19 -1.40
CA LYS A 21 28.32 21.95 -0.97
C LYS A 21 27.46 21.03 -0.09
N PHE A 22 26.31 21.49 0.41
CA PHE A 22 25.39 20.70 1.24
C PHE A 22 23.94 20.91 0.81
N ASP A 23 23.56 20.35 -0.33
CA ASP A 23 22.16 20.28 -0.74
C ASP A 23 21.51 19.03 -0.13
N THR A 24 21.17 19.08 1.16
CA THR A 24 20.44 18.00 1.86
C THR A 24 19.12 17.65 1.14
N THR A 25 18.57 18.60 0.38
CA THR A 25 17.43 18.37 -0.53
C THR A 25 17.70 17.31 -1.59
N ARG A 26 18.93 17.20 -2.11
CA ARG A 26 19.30 16.21 -3.14
C ARG A 26 19.37 14.80 -2.55
N PHE A 27 19.82 14.69 -1.30
CA PHE A 27 19.81 13.43 -0.54
C PHE A 27 18.38 12.99 -0.22
N VAL A 28 17.54 13.88 0.30
CA VAL A 28 16.12 13.57 0.59
C VAL A 28 15.35 13.18 -0.67
N ALA A 29 15.56 13.89 -1.80
CA ALA A 29 14.93 13.55 -3.07
C ALA A 29 15.37 12.17 -3.60
N ALA A 30 16.65 11.82 -3.42
CA ALA A 30 17.15 10.49 -3.78
C ALA A 30 16.52 9.39 -2.90
N THR A 31 16.42 9.61 -1.59
CA THR A 31 15.76 8.67 -0.65
C THR A 31 14.29 8.48 -0.98
N ILE A 32 13.54 9.54 -1.32
CA ILE A 32 12.13 9.42 -1.71
C ILE A 32 11.98 8.59 -3.00
N LYS A 33 12.88 8.80 -3.98
CA LYS A 33 12.88 8.01 -5.22
C LYS A 33 13.14 6.53 -4.93
N GLU A 34 14.12 6.24 -4.08
CA GLU A 34 14.47 4.88 -3.68
C GLU A 34 13.31 4.18 -2.98
N ILE A 35 12.66 4.85 -2.02
CA ILE A 35 11.46 4.33 -1.34
C ILE A 35 10.32 4.08 -2.34
N GLY A 36 10.14 4.95 -3.33
CA GLY A 36 9.16 4.73 -4.40
C GLY A 36 9.42 3.47 -5.21
N VAL A 37 10.69 3.17 -5.51
CA VAL A 37 11.08 1.91 -6.17
C VAL A 37 10.84 0.72 -5.26
N SER A 38 11.21 0.81 -3.96
CA SER A 38 10.95 -0.25 -2.99
C SER A 38 9.46 -0.55 -2.85
N LEU A 39 8.61 0.47 -2.76
CA LEU A 39 7.15 0.32 -2.74
C LEU A 39 6.65 -0.43 -3.96
N ALA A 40 7.07 -0.04 -5.17
CA ALA A 40 6.67 -0.72 -6.41
C ALA A 40 7.15 -2.17 -6.45
N LEU A 41 8.38 -2.44 -6.02
CA LEU A 41 8.94 -3.78 -5.96
C LEU A 41 8.18 -4.66 -4.95
N THR A 42 7.86 -4.13 -3.77
CA THR A 42 7.07 -4.83 -2.74
C THR A 42 5.68 -5.15 -3.25
N LEU A 43 5.00 -4.19 -3.87
CA LEU A 43 3.68 -4.40 -4.47
C LEU A 43 3.71 -5.51 -5.52
N LEU A 44 4.70 -5.48 -6.41
CA LEU A 44 4.88 -6.52 -7.43
C LEU A 44 5.12 -7.89 -6.78
N ALA A 45 6.02 -7.97 -5.79
CA ALA A 45 6.36 -9.20 -5.10
C ALA A 45 5.14 -9.81 -4.40
N VAL A 46 4.33 -8.99 -3.71
CA VAL A 46 3.10 -9.43 -3.05
C VAL A 46 2.12 -10.01 -4.06
N VAL A 47 1.88 -9.32 -5.18
CA VAL A 47 0.95 -9.83 -6.23
C VAL A 47 1.43 -11.16 -6.79
N VAL A 48 2.72 -11.30 -7.05
CA VAL A 48 3.30 -12.56 -7.56
C VAL A 48 3.14 -13.70 -6.56
N VAL A 49 3.50 -13.48 -5.30
CA VAL A 49 3.40 -14.51 -4.25
C VAL A 49 1.95 -14.91 -4.02
N VAL A 50 1.03 -13.94 -3.87
CA VAL A 50 -0.40 -14.21 -3.68
C VAL A 50 -0.99 -14.97 -4.87
N SER A 51 -0.66 -14.57 -6.10
CA SER A 51 -1.14 -15.26 -7.30
C SER A 51 -0.63 -16.69 -7.39
N LEU A 52 0.56 -16.98 -6.85
CA LEU A 52 1.14 -18.32 -6.82
C LEU A 52 0.51 -19.20 -5.73
N PHE A 53 0.19 -18.64 -4.56
CA PHE A 53 -0.42 -19.38 -3.46
C PHE A 53 -1.91 -19.69 -3.67
N LEU A 54 -2.71 -18.72 -4.11
CA LEU A 54 -4.16 -18.89 -4.17
C LEU A 54 -4.62 -19.67 -5.41
N GLN A 55 -3.83 -19.65 -6.50
CA GLN A 55 -4.09 -20.31 -7.80
C GLN A 55 -5.52 -20.12 -8.37
N SER A 56 -6.27 -19.14 -7.84
CA SER A 56 -7.68 -18.88 -8.12
C SER A 56 -7.87 -17.41 -8.45
N TRP A 57 -8.33 -17.15 -9.67
CA TRP A 57 -8.38 -15.79 -10.21
C TRP A 57 -9.31 -14.84 -9.43
N ARG A 58 -10.41 -15.37 -8.88
CA ARG A 58 -11.38 -14.59 -8.11
C ARG A 58 -10.80 -14.10 -6.79
N ALA A 59 -10.05 -14.98 -6.12
CA ALA A 59 -9.46 -14.74 -4.82
C ALA A 59 -8.31 -13.72 -4.93
N THR A 60 -7.45 -13.88 -5.93
CA THR A 60 -6.37 -12.93 -6.25
C THR A 60 -6.91 -11.52 -6.51
N LEU A 61 -8.05 -11.39 -7.21
CA LEU A 61 -8.64 -10.09 -7.54
C LEU A 61 -9.08 -9.32 -6.28
N ILE A 62 -9.62 -10.02 -5.27
CA ILE A 62 -9.99 -9.40 -3.98
C ILE A 62 -8.74 -8.79 -3.31
N VAL A 63 -7.64 -9.55 -3.25
CA VAL A 63 -6.39 -9.08 -2.64
C VAL A 63 -5.77 -7.93 -3.43
N VAL A 64 -5.73 -8.04 -4.76
CA VAL A 64 -5.18 -7.00 -5.65
C VAL A 64 -5.96 -5.68 -5.52
N LEU A 65 -7.28 -5.72 -5.31
CA LEU A 65 -8.09 -4.52 -5.07
C LEU A 65 -7.93 -3.95 -3.65
N ALA A 66 -7.65 -4.78 -2.64
CA ALA A 66 -7.46 -4.31 -1.28
C ALA A 66 -6.26 -3.35 -1.16
N ILE A 67 -5.17 -3.63 -1.89
CA ILE A 67 -3.96 -2.81 -1.90
C ILE A 67 -4.23 -1.34 -2.30
N PRO A 68 -4.75 -1.02 -3.50
CA PRO A 68 -4.97 0.38 -3.91
C PRO A 68 -6.01 1.08 -3.03
N VAL A 69 -7.04 0.36 -2.55
CA VAL A 69 -8.03 0.92 -1.62
C VAL A 69 -7.37 1.35 -0.31
N SER A 70 -6.48 0.52 0.25
CA SER A 70 -5.75 0.85 1.48
C SER A 70 -4.82 2.06 1.32
N LEU A 71 -4.16 2.19 0.16
CA LEU A 71 -3.24 3.28 -0.13
C LEU A 71 -3.99 4.61 -0.27
N ILE A 72 -5.09 4.62 -1.04
CA ILE A 72 -5.95 5.80 -1.20
C ILE A 72 -6.53 6.22 0.15
N GLY A 73 -7.03 5.26 0.94
CA GLY A 73 -7.55 5.51 2.28
C GLY A 73 -6.50 6.14 3.21
N THR A 74 -5.28 5.62 3.20
CA THR A 74 -4.19 6.13 4.03
C THR A 74 -3.82 7.57 3.64
N PHE A 75 -3.68 7.86 2.34
CA PHE A 75 -3.40 9.22 1.88
C PHE A 75 -4.56 10.19 2.16
N ALA A 76 -5.82 9.75 2.04
CA ALA A 76 -6.98 10.57 2.37
C ALA A 76 -6.98 10.97 3.86
N VAL A 77 -6.68 10.02 4.76
CA VAL A 77 -6.59 10.29 6.20
C VAL A 77 -5.41 11.20 6.52
N LEU A 78 -4.23 10.96 5.93
CA LEU A 78 -3.06 11.83 6.11
C LEU A 78 -3.35 13.27 5.66
N TYR A 79 -4.05 13.43 4.53
CA TYR A 79 -4.45 14.74 4.02
C TYR A 79 -5.43 15.45 4.96
N LEU A 80 -6.43 14.74 5.48
CA LEU A 80 -7.40 15.29 6.43
C LEU A 80 -6.74 15.71 7.75
N LEU A 81 -5.73 14.99 8.20
CA LEU A 81 -4.94 15.31 9.40
C LEU A 81 -3.87 16.40 9.15
N GLY A 82 -3.70 16.84 7.90
CA GLY A 82 -2.69 17.84 7.52
C GLY A 82 -1.25 17.31 7.58
N TYR A 83 -1.05 15.99 7.57
CA TYR A 83 0.28 15.39 7.55
C TYR A 83 0.85 15.32 6.13
N SER A 84 2.13 15.65 5.99
CA SER A 84 2.87 15.52 4.72
C SER A 84 3.44 14.12 4.55
N ALA A 85 3.43 13.59 3.31
CA ALA A 85 4.14 12.36 2.97
C ALA A 85 5.66 12.56 3.05
N ASN A 86 6.27 12.11 4.13
CA ASN A 86 7.70 12.09 4.38
C ASN A 86 8.24 10.65 4.43
N THR A 87 9.56 10.50 4.54
CA THR A 87 10.23 9.19 4.62
C THR A 87 9.63 8.27 5.69
N LEU A 88 9.39 8.75 6.92
CA LEU A 88 8.82 7.95 8.00
C LEU A 88 7.39 7.47 7.67
N SER A 89 6.56 8.35 7.11
CA SER A 89 5.19 8.00 6.71
C SER A 89 5.16 6.99 5.56
N LEU A 90 6.10 7.06 4.61
CA LEU A 90 6.20 6.09 3.52
C LEU A 90 6.63 4.72 4.05
N PHE A 91 7.56 4.66 5.01
CA PHE A 91 7.89 3.41 5.72
C PHE A 91 6.68 2.83 6.46
N ALA A 92 5.91 3.66 7.16
CA ALA A 92 4.68 3.23 7.82
C ALA A 92 3.65 2.69 6.82
N ILE A 93 3.50 3.32 5.63
CA ILE A 93 2.63 2.83 4.55
C ILE A 93 3.09 1.45 4.05
N ILE A 94 4.39 1.21 3.90
CA ILE A 94 4.93 -0.11 3.50
C ILE A 94 4.51 -1.19 4.52
N LEU A 95 4.69 -0.93 5.82
CA LEU A 95 4.34 -1.87 6.88
C LEU A 95 2.81 -2.07 7.01
N ALA A 96 2.04 -0.99 6.84
CA ALA A 96 0.59 -1.06 6.85
C ALA A 96 0.04 -1.89 5.68
N LEU A 97 0.62 -1.73 4.48
CA LEU A 97 0.27 -2.54 3.31
C LEU A 97 0.47 -4.03 3.58
N THR A 98 1.55 -4.43 4.23
CA THR A 98 1.78 -5.84 4.58
C THR A 98 0.71 -6.36 5.54
N MET A 99 0.35 -5.59 6.57
CA MET A 99 -0.67 -6.00 7.54
C MET A 99 -2.07 -6.16 6.92
N VAL A 100 -2.45 -5.28 5.98
CA VAL A 100 -3.76 -5.34 5.31
C VAL A 100 -3.88 -6.55 4.40
N VAL A 101 -2.78 -6.91 3.71
CA VAL A 101 -2.77 -8.05 2.80
C VAL A 101 -2.89 -9.37 3.57
N ASP A 102 -2.24 -9.48 4.73
CA ASP A 102 -2.32 -10.68 5.58
C ASP A 102 -3.78 -10.98 5.99
N ASP A 103 -4.53 -9.96 6.41
CA ASP A 103 -5.96 -10.10 6.75
C ASP A 103 -6.80 -10.56 5.55
N ALA A 104 -6.58 -9.93 4.39
CA ALA A 104 -7.29 -10.29 3.17
C ALA A 104 -7.02 -11.75 2.75
N ILE A 105 -5.77 -12.23 2.91
CA ILE A 105 -5.40 -13.61 2.61
C ILE A 105 -6.10 -14.58 3.57
N VAL A 106 -6.06 -14.33 4.88
CA VAL A 106 -6.69 -15.22 5.88
C VAL A 106 -8.20 -15.33 5.68
N VAL A 107 -8.88 -14.22 5.36
CA VAL A 107 -10.32 -14.24 5.07
C VAL A 107 -10.62 -15.09 3.84
N VAL A 108 -9.86 -14.89 2.76
CA VAL A 108 -10.04 -15.62 1.50
C VAL A 108 -9.76 -17.12 1.68
N GLU A 109 -8.68 -17.48 2.38
CA GLU A 109 -8.35 -18.87 2.70
C GLU A 109 -9.48 -19.53 3.48
N ASN A 110 -9.96 -18.88 4.55
CA ASN A 110 -11.07 -19.40 5.34
C ASN A 110 -12.37 -19.52 4.52
N VAL A 111 -12.61 -18.65 3.54
CA VAL A 111 -13.76 -18.77 2.63
C VAL A 111 -13.60 -20.00 1.73
N GLU A 112 -12.42 -20.23 1.14
CA GLU A 112 -12.15 -21.42 0.32
C GLU A 112 -12.25 -22.71 1.14
N THR A 113 -11.72 -22.74 2.37
CA THR A 113 -11.87 -23.87 3.30
C THR A 113 -13.34 -24.13 3.61
N LYS A 114 -14.13 -23.09 3.92
CA LYS A 114 -15.57 -23.26 4.20
C LYS A 114 -16.38 -23.66 2.97
N MET A 115 -15.96 -23.28 1.76
CA MET A 115 -16.54 -23.79 0.51
C MET A 115 -16.26 -25.28 0.35
N ALA A 116 -15.03 -25.72 0.59
CA ALA A 116 -14.63 -27.12 0.53
C ALA A 116 -15.36 -27.98 1.57
N GLU A 117 -15.60 -27.45 2.77
CA GLU A 117 -16.38 -28.08 3.84
C GLU A 117 -17.91 -28.06 3.61
N GLY A 118 -18.39 -27.41 2.55
CA GLY A 118 -19.81 -27.45 2.14
C GLY A 118 -20.72 -26.42 2.83
N TRP A 119 -20.20 -25.46 3.59
CA TRP A 119 -21.00 -24.46 4.32
C TRP A 119 -21.80 -23.53 3.39
N ILE A 120 -21.29 -23.29 2.18
CA ILE A 120 -21.88 -22.33 1.22
C ILE A 120 -22.74 -23.03 0.14
N ALA A 121 -22.74 -24.36 0.11
CA ALA A 121 -23.62 -25.16 -0.75
C ALA A 121 -25.08 -25.13 -0.28
N CYS A 122 -25.35 -24.65 0.95
CA CYS A 122 -26.72 -24.45 1.42
C CYS A 122 -27.28 -23.11 0.90
N ARG A 123 -27.63 -23.07 -0.39
CA ARG A 123 -28.66 -22.15 -0.87
C ARG A 123 -29.99 -22.67 -0.29
N PRO A 124 -30.64 -21.98 0.67
CA PRO A 124 -31.83 -22.54 1.29
C PRO A 124 -32.99 -22.57 0.29
N PRO A 125 -33.70 -23.69 0.14
CA PRO A 125 -35.14 -23.67 0.33
C PRO A 125 -35.40 -23.65 1.85
N PRO A 126 -36.33 -22.80 2.34
CA PRO A 126 -36.56 -22.63 3.76
C PRO A 126 -37.32 -23.86 4.26
N ARG A 127 -36.64 -24.86 4.86
CA ARG A 127 -37.24 -25.81 5.83
C ARG A 127 -36.35 -26.89 6.45
N ARG A 128 -35.08 -27.13 6.03
CA ARG A 128 -34.39 -28.36 6.48
C ARG A 128 -32.91 -28.30 6.89
N CYS A 129 -32.30 -27.13 7.07
CA CYS A 129 -30.92 -27.06 7.57
C CYS A 129 -30.90 -26.79 9.09
N GLY A 130 -31.17 -27.81 9.90
CA GLY A 130 -31.26 -27.64 11.35
C GLY A 130 -31.28 -28.93 12.17
N ARG A 131 -30.52 -29.96 11.77
CA ARG A 131 -30.52 -31.22 12.55
C ARG A 131 -29.20 -31.99 12.69
N SER A 132 -28.05 -31.42 12.32
CA SER A 132 -26.78 -32.16 12.41
C SER A 132 -25.61 -31.45 13.12
N LEU A 133 -25.80 -30.28 13.75
CA LEU A 133 -24.81 -29.76 14.71
C LEU A 133 -25.11 -30.27 16.13
N GLY A 134 -24.90 -31.57 16.30
CA GLY A 134 -25.02 -32.24 17.59
C GLY A 134 -24.08 -33.43 17.63
N ARG A 135 -22.79 -33.16 17.73
CA ARG A 135 -21.74 -33.96 18.39
C ARG A 135 -20.40 -33.27 18.31
#